data_AF-A0A9Q1BDD5-F1
#
_entry.id   AF-A0A9Q1BDD5-F1
#
_cell.length_a   1.000
_cell.length_b   1.000
_cell.length_c   1.000
_cell.angle_alpha   90.00
_cell.angle_beta   90.00
_cell.angle_gamma   90.00
#
_symmetry.space_group_name_H-M   'P 1'
#
loop_
_entity.id
_entity.type
_entity.pdbx_description
1 polymer ?
#
loop_
_entity_poly.entity_id
_entity_poly.type
_entity_poly.pdbx_seq_one_letter_code
_entity_poly.pdbx_strand_id
1 'polypeptide(L)'
;MDFNYALNSVGKFGKYQKILTFLLCLPILIECMHFYVQVFAAGESDHWCQSWKDENFKDLNLSDIQCKNPKKETSVPVKVTNGDEIVFEQCEKYNASGTDLETAMLAEKNNYTTPEKIPCDEGWIHNKSTFPSTIIIDLAITIPYVPVLVLEFLFVLESPLWFIAKENIEEADKVLDKVAIRNGKKCTDSILKSFESNTEVR
;
A
#
# COMPACT_ATOMS: atom_id res chain seq x y z
N MET A 1 -36.03 -13.55 -16.67
CA MET A 1 -35.55 -12.62 -17.72
C MET A 1 -34.33 -13.22 -18.40
N ASP A 2 -34.22 -13.13 -19.73
CA ASP A 2 -33.00 -13.50 -20.47
C ASP A 2 -32.14 -12.25 -20.71
N PHE A 3 -31.00 -12.16 -20.02
CA PHE A 3 -30.05 -11.04 -20.11
C PHE A 3 -29.63 -10.74 -21.56
N ASN A 4 -29.58 -11.76 -22.41
CA ASN A 4 -29.20 -11.62 -23.82
C ASN A 4 -30.22 -10.78 -24.61
N TYR A 5 -31.50 -10.83 -24.24
CA TYR A 5 -32.53 -10.01 -24.87
C TYR A 5 -32.31 -8.52 -24.57
N ALA A 6 -32.16 -8.17 -23.30
CA ALA A 6 -31.88 -6.80 -22.88
C ALA A 6 -30.60 -6.27 -23.53
N LEU A 7 -29.53 -7.08 -23.54
CA LEU A 7 -28.24 -6.70 -24.12
C LEU A 7 -28.32 -6.49 -25.65
N ASN A 8 -29.04 -7.36 -26.38
CA ASN A 8 -29.24 -7.20 -27.81
C ASN A 8 -29.99 -5.91 -28.16
N SER A 9 -30.98 -5.56 -27.34
CA SER A 9 -31.84 -4.40 -27.56
C SER A 9 -31.12 -3.06 -27.32
N VAL A 10 -30.21 -2.97 -26.33
CA VAL A 10 -29.37 -1.77 -26.11
C VAL A 10 -28.13 -1.64 -27.01
N GLY A 11 -27.97 -2.55 -27.98
CA GLY A 11 -26.91 -2.48 -28.99
C GLY A 11 -25.75 -3.47 -28.82
N LYS A 12 -25.97 -4.62 -28.16
CA LYS A 12 -24.96 -5.65 -27.87
C LYS A 12 -23.79 -5.06 -27.08
N PHE A 13 -22.56 -5.56 -27.25
CA PHE A 13 -21.33 -5.02 -26.65
C PHE A 13 -20.87 -3.74 -27.39
N GLY A 14 -21.62 -2.66 -27.17
CA GLY A 14 -21.44 -1.35 -27.78
C GLY A 14 -20.30 -0.53 -27.18
N LYS A 15 -20.21 0.75 -27.59
CA LYS A 15 -19.15 1.67 -27.14
C LYS A 15 -19.17 1.86 -25.63
N TYR A 16 -20.36 1.93 -25.03
CA TYR A 16 -20.50 2.08 -23.58
C TYR A 16 -19.92 0.88 -22.84
N GLN A 17 -20.27 -0.36 -23.21
CA GLN A 17 -19.72 -1.54 -22.54
C GLN A 17 -18.21 -1.69 -22.75
N LYS A 18 -17.69 -1.30 -23.92
CA LYS A 18 -16.24 -1.29 -24.16
C LYS A 18 -15.51 -0.29 -23.26
N ILE A 19 -16.03 0.93 -23.13
CA ILE A 19 -15.45 1.95 -22.25
C ILE A 19 -15.56 1.51 -20.79
N LEU A 20 -16.71 1.00 -20.37
CA LEU A 20 -16.92 0.51 -19.01
C LEU A 20 -15.99 -0.65 -18.68
N THR A 21 -15.86 -1.62 -19.58
CA THR A 21 -14.93 -2.76 -19.41
C THR A 21 -13.49 -2.27 -19.35
N PHE A 22 -13.10 -1.34 -20.22
CA PHE A 22 -11.76 -0.76 -20.19
C PHE A 22 -11.48 -0.04 -18.86
N LEU A 23 -12.41 0.78 -18.39
CA LEU A 23 -12.30 1.49 -17.12
C LEU A 23 -12.16 0.51 -15.95
N LEU A 24 -12.98 -0.54 -15.90
CA LEU A 24 -12.91 -1.60 -14.88
C LEU A 24 -11.60 -2.39 -14.90
N CYS A 25 -11.00 -2.59 -16.07
CA CYS A 25 -9.74 -3.30 -16.19
C CYS A 25 -8.55 -2.48 -15.68
N LEU A 26 -8.61 -1.14 -15.68
CA LEU A 26 -7.49 -0.29 -15.32
C LEU A 26 -7.04 -0.45 -13.85
N PRO A 27 -7.92 -0.38 -12.83
CA PRO A 27 -7.50 -0.59 -11.45
C PRO A 27 -7.13 -2.04 -11.18
N ILE A 28 -7.73 -3.01 -11.86
CA ILE A 28 -7.33 -4.42 -11.71
C ILE A 28 -5.85 -4.61 -12.08
N LEU A 29 -5.39 -3.99 -13.18
CA LEU A 29 -3.98 -4.06 -13.56
C LEU A 29 -3.05 -3.39 -12.55
N ILE A 30 -3.51 -2.31 -11.94
CA ILE A 30 -2.74 -1.58 -10.93
C ILE A 30 -2.68 -2.37 -9.61
N GLU A 31 -3.81 -2.94 -9.18
CA GLU A 31 -3.91 -3.81 -8.00
C GLU A 31 -2.97 -5.02 -8.12
N CYS A 32 -2.90 -5.62 -9.31
CA CYS A 32 -1.94 -6.69 -9.58
C CYS A 32 -0.50 -6.26 -9.34
N MET A 33 -0.11 -5.03 -9.69
CA MET A 33 1.24 -4.53 -9.44
C MET A 33 1.48 -4.26 -7.95
N HIS A 34 0.47 -3.74 -7.24
CA HIS A 34 0.53 -3.51 -5.78
C HIS A 34 0.72 -4.81 -4.99
N PHE A 35 0.10 -5.90 -5.42
CA PHE A 35 0.28 -7.20 -4.77
C PHE A 35 1.75 -7.66 -4.74
N TYR A 36 2.54 -7.36 -5.78
CA TYR A 36 3.96 -7.70 -5.81
C TYR A 36 4.82 -6.81 -4.91
N VAL A 37 4.40 -5.57 -4.61
CA VAL A 37 5.15 -4.68 -3.71
C VAL A 37 5.27 -5.26 -2.31
N GLN A 38 4.25 -5.98 -1.85
CA GLN A 38 4.25 -6.63 -0.52
C GLN A 38 5.40 -7.63 -0.35
N VAL A 39 5.84 -8.29 -1.43
CA VAL A 39 6.99 -9.22 -1.38
C VAL A 39 8.28 -8.49 -1.05
N PHE A 40 8.44 -7.26 -1.56
CA PHE A 40 9.61 -6.44 -1.30
C PHE A 40 9.49 -5.67 0.03
N ALA A 41 8.27 -5.30 0.43
CA ALA A 41 8.00 -4.66 1.73
C ALA A 41 8.20 -5.61 2.92
N ALA A 42 7.99 -6.92 2.72
CA ALA A 42 8.26 -7.95 3.72
C ALA A 42 9.74 -8.35 3.80
N GLY A 43 10.62 -7.73 3.03
CA GLY A 43 12.07 -7.95 3.12
C GLY A 43 12.57 -7.52 4.50
N GLU A 44 13.21 -8.45 5.22
CA GLU A 44 13.94 -8.10 6.44
C GLU A 44 15.08 -7.15 6.08
N SER A 45 15.03 -5.94 6.64
CA SER A 45 16.13 -4.99 6.55
C SER A 45 16.93 -5.02 7.85
N ASP A 46 18.26 -5.00 7.70
CA ASP A 46 19.17 -4.84 8.84
C ASP A 46 18.74 -3.65 9.68
N HIS A 47 18.62 -3.87 10.98
CA HIS A 47 18.23 -2.85 11.93
C HIS A 47 19.14 -2.90 13.14
N TRP A 48 19.16 -1.79 13.88
CA TRP A 48 19.90 -1.68 15.12
C TRP A 48 19.14 -0.81 16.11
N CYS A 49 19.47 -0.93 17.39
CA CYS A 49 18.83 -0.12 18.41
C CYS A 49 19.10 1.37 18.16
N GLN A 50 18.06 2.20 18.34
CA GLN A 50 18.24 3.63 18.47
C GLN A 50 18.95 3.93 19.80
N SER A 51 20.00 4.75 19.75
CA SER A 51 20.80 5.15 20.91
C SER A 51 21.23 6.61 20.78
N TRP A 52 21.51 7.29 21.89
CA TRP A 52 22.02 8.68 21.95
C TRP A 52 21.08 9.70 21.30
N LYS A 53 19.79 9.67 21.67
CA LYS A 53 18.75 10.58 21.13
C LYS A 53 18.96 12.04 21.53
N ASP A 54 19.38 12.27 22.78
CA ASP A 54 19.42 13.61 23.37
C ASP A 54 20.76 14.34 23.15
N GLU A 55 21.76 13.64 22.62
CA GLU A 55 23.07 14.24 22.36
C GLU A 55 23.11 14.97 21.02
N ASN A 56 23.19 16.30 21.12
CA ASN A 56 23.29 17.20 19.98
C ASN A 56 24.70 17.19 19.39
N PHE A 57 24.77 16.63 18.20
CA PHE A 57 26.00 16.44 17.45
C PHE A 57 26.74 17.74 17.08
N LYS A 58 26.01 18.87 17.03
CA LYS A 58 26.60 20.19 16.75
C LYS A 58 27.61 20.63 17.82
N ASP A 59 27.43 20.16 19.05
CA ASP A 59 28.31 20.53 20.16
C ASP A 59 29.67 19.79 20.07
N LEU A 60 29.75 18.70 19.30
CA LEU A 60 30.98 17.93 19.06
C LEU A 60 31.76 18.37 17.79
N ASN A 61 31.34 19.42 17.06
CA ASN A 61 32.04 19.93 15.85
C ASN A 61 32.33 18.87 14.76
N LEU A 62 31.53 17.81 14.69
CA LEU A 62 31.69 16.73 13.73
C LEU A 62 30.67 16.90 12.58
N SER A 63 30.90 16.26 11.42
CA SER A 63 29.96 16.27 10.27
C SER A 63 29.01 15.06 10.25
N ASP A 64 27.78 15.17 9.75
CA ASP A 64 26.73 14.13 9.89
C ASP A 64 27.18 12.72 9.49
N ILE A 65 28.08 12.62 8.51
CA ILE A 65 28.69 11.37 8.02
C ILE A 65 29.69 10.79 9.03
N GLN A 66 30.45 11.63 9.72
CA GLN A 66 31.39 11.21 10.78
C GLN A 66 30.68 10.81 12.07
N CYS A 67 29.39 11.11 12.24
CA CYS A 67 28.63 10.73 13.43
C CYS A 67 27.93 9.38 13.34
N LYS A 68 27.44 9.05 12.14
CA LYS A 68 26.55 7.91 11.93
C LYS A 68 27.27 6.58 12.17
N ASN A 69 28.57 6.54 11.88
CA ASN A 69 29.43 5.37 12.10
C ASN A 69 29.73 5.16 13.60
N PRO A 70 30.27 6.15 14.35
CA PRO A 70 30.62 5.93 15.75
C PRO A 70 29.39 5.69 16.64
N LYS A 71 28.22 6.31 16.39
CA LYS A 71 27.00 6.00 17.18
C LYS A 71 26.59 4.53 17.02
N LYS A 72 26.72 3.97 15.81
CA LYS A 72 26.41 2.57 15.57
C LYS A 72 27.47 1.65 16.20
N GLU A 73 28.75 1.96 15.99
CA GLU A 73 29.88 1.16 16.47
C GLU A 73 29.98 1.10 18.00
N THR A 74 29.71 2.21 18.69
CA THR A 74 29.77 2.28 20.17
C THR A 74 28.54 1.70 20.87
N SER A 75 27.39 1.66 20.19
CA SER A 75 26.12 1.24 20.82
C SER A 75 25.74 -0.20 20.52
N VAL A 76 26.16 -0.73 19.36
CA VAL A 76 25.66 -2.00 18.84
C VAL A 76 26.75 -3.08 19.00
N PRO A 77 26.48 -4.16 19.74
CA PRO A 77 27.40 -5.27 19.87
C PRO A 77 27.74 -5.90 18.53
N VAL A 78 28.97 -6.41 18.42
CA VAL A 78 29.45 -7.12 17.24
C VAL A 78 29.69 -8.58 17.55
N LYS A 79 29.35 -9.45 16.59
CA LYS A 79 29.62 -10.87 16.60
C LYS A 79 30.63 -11.20 15.50
N VAL A 80 31.71 -11.87 15.88
CA VAL A 80 32.71 -12.36 14.92
C VAL A 80 32.27 -13.73 14.42
N THR A 81 32.11 -13.86 13.11
CA THR A 81 31.74 -15.14 12.46
C THR A 81 33.02 -15.94 12.15
N ASN A 82 32.91 -17.26 11.94
CA ASN A 82 34.03 -18.21 11.71
C ASN A 82 35.02 -17.86 10.56
N GLY A 83 34.84 -16.74 9.86
CA GLY A 83 35.71 -16.21 8.81
C GLY A 83 36.19 -14.77 9.05
N ASP A 84 36.35 -14.35 10.31
CA ASP A 84 36.80 -13.00 10.73
C ASP A 84 35.91 -11.83 10.26
N GLU A 85 34.69 -12.13 9.80
CA GLU A 85 33.71 -11.10 9.43
C GLU A 85 32.96 -10.59 10.67
N ILE A 86 33.02 -9.28 10.89
CA ILE A 86 32.37 -8.57 12.00
C ILE A 86 30.94 -8.24 11.59
N VAL A 87 29.96 -8.85 12.25
CA VAL A 87 28.53 -8.64 12.00
C VAL A 87 27.90 -7.97 13.22
N PHE A 88 27.17 -6.88 13.02
CA PHE A 88 26.45 -6.20 14.10
C PHE A 88 25.21 -6.99 14.54
N GLU A 89 24.98 -7.09 15.85
CA GLU A 89 23.76 -7.68 16.40
C GLU A 89 22.57 -6.73 16.24
N GLN A 90 21.43 -7.28 15.79
CA GLN A 90 20.29 -6.45 15.39
C GLN A 90 19.32 -6.14 16.52
N CYS A 91 19.32 -6.91 17.62
CA CYS A 91 18.29 -6.87 18.68
C CYS A 91 18.77 -6.37 20.06
N GLU A 92 20.08 -6.22 20.23
CA GLU A 92 20.71 -5.87 21.51
C GLU A 92 21.54 -4.59 21.36
N LYS A 93 21.65 -3.81 22.44
CA LYS A 93 22.60 -2.70 22.56
C LYS A 93 23.41 -2.79 23.83
N TYR A 94 24.54 -2.11 23.84
CA TYR A 94 25.27 -1.83 25.06
C TYR A 94 24.49 -0.87 25.96
N ASN A 95 24.52 -1.15 27.26
CA ASN A 95 23.95 -0.29 28.29
C ASN A 95 24.81 0.98 28.41
N ALA A 96 24.27 2.09 27.89
CA ALA A 96 24.87 3.41 27.95
C ALA A 96 24.19 4.33 28.97
N SER A 97 23.35 3.79 29.87
CA SER A 97 22.64 4.60 30.87
C SER A 97 23.63 5.27 31.83
N GLY A 98 23.82 6.58 31.68
CA GLY A 98 24.67 7.39 32.57
C GLY A 98 26.07 7.72 32.03
N THR A 99 26.37 7.38 30.77
CA THR A 99 27.62 7.77 30.09
C THR A 99 27.27 8.72 28.94
N ASP A 100 28.14 9.70 28.66
CA ASP A 100 28.03 10.56 27.46
C ASP A 100 28.72 9.91 26.23
N LEU A 101 28.30 10.30 25.02
CA LEU A 101 28.80 9.72 23.76
C LEU A 101 30.31 9.91 23.62
N GLU A 102 30.82 11.07 24.06
CA GLU A 102 32.26 11.38 24.00
C GLU A 102 33.06 10.38 24.85
N THR A 103 32.61 10.12 26.08
CA THR A 103 33.22 9.15 26.98
C THR A 103 33.10 7.72 26.44
N ALA A 104 31.96 7.35 25.85
CA ALA A 104 31.79 6.04 25.22
C ALA A 104 32.73 5.84 24.02
N MET A 105 32.95 6.87 23.20
CA MET A 105 33.92 6.84 22.09
C MET A 105 35.37 6.75 22.59
N LEU A 106 35.69 7.37 23.73
CA LEU A 106 37.03 7.30 24.33
C LEU A 106 37.29 5.97 25.06
N ALA A 107 36.25 5.32 25.58
CA ALA A 107 36.35 4.02 26.25
C ALA A 107 36.81 2.91 25.29
N GLU A 108 36.42 2.98 24.00
CA GLU A 108 36.88 2.06 22.95
C GLU A 108 38.41 2.05 22.83
N LYS A 109 39.05 3.20 23.04
CA LYS A 109 40.51 3.34 22.97
C LYS A 109 41.24 2.66 24.13
N ASN A 110 40.57 2.45 25.26
CA ASN A 110 41.19 2.02 26.52
C ASN A 110 40.81 0.60 26.97
N ASN A 111 40.17 -0.20 26.09
CA ASN A 111 40.06 -1.66 26.23
C ASN A 111 39.60 -2.16 27.62
N TYR A 112 38.65 -1.45 28.26
CA TYR A 112 38.13 -1.82 29.58
C TYR A 112 36.60 -1.91 29.57
N THR A 113 36.14 -3.14 29.84
CA THR A 113 34.75 -3.57 30.07
C THR A 113 33.83 -3.44 28.85
N THR A 114 33.52 -4.58 28.23
CA THR A 114 32.33 -4.68 27.36
C THR A 114 31.11 -4.31 28.20
N PRO A 115 30.36 -3.26 27.85
CA PRO A 115 29.16 -2.89 28.58
C PRO A 115 28.16 -4.05 28.62
N GLU A 116 27.30 -4.06 29.63
CA GLU A 116 26.19 -5.02 29.70
C GLU A 116 25.30 -4.89 28.45
N LYS A 117 24.86 -6.02 27.88
CA LYS A 117 23.94 -6.03 26.75
C LYS A 117 22.50 -5.96 27.26
N ILE A 118 21.70 -5.07 26.70
CA ILE A 118 20.29 -4.90 27.00
C ILE A 118 19.46 -4.95 25.72
N PRO A 119 18.18 -5.39 25.79
CA PRO A 119 17.27 -5.28 24.65
C PRO A 119 17.05 -3.81 24.30
N CYS A 120 16.75 -3.51 23.04
CA CYS A 120 16.47 -2.14 22.64
C CYS A 120 15.21 -1.60 23.35
N ASP A 121 15.39 -0.54 24.13
CA ASP A 121 14.37 0.18 24.90
C ASP A 121 13.91 1.47 24.18
N GLU A 122 14.79 2.08 23.39
CA GLU A 122 14.57 3.36 22.70
C GLU A 122 14.07 3.23 21.25
N GLY A 123 13.74 2.02 20.80
CA GLY A 123 13.27 1.75 19.45
C GLY A 123 14.39 1.38 18.47
N TRP A 124 14.08 1.44 17.17
CA TRP A 124 14.86 0.81 16.10
C TRP A 124 15.17 1.76 14.95
N ILE A 125 16.39 1.67 14.42
CA ILE A 125 16.80 2.33 13.19
C ILE A 125 17.05 1.23 12.14
N HIS A 126 16.30 1.28 11.04
CA HIS A 126 16.48 0.37 9.91
C HIS A 126 17.46 0.94 8.88
N ASN A 127 18.26 0.05 8.29
CA ASN A 127 19.04 0.35 7.11
C ASN A 127 18.10 0.60 5.92
N LYS A 128 18.33 1.68 5.18
CA LYS A 128 17.53 2.04 3.99
C LYS A 128 18.32 1.91 2.69
N SER A 129 19.50 1.29 2.72
CA SER A 129 20.33 1.09 1.52
C SER A 129 19.68 0.12 0.53
N THR A 130 19.07 -0.95 1.04
CA THR A 130 18.48 -2.02 0.22
C THR A 130 17.03 -1.72 -0.11
N PHE A 131 16.27 -1.22 0.87
CA PHE A 131 14.86 -0.87 0.72
C PHE A 131 14.65 0.61 1.10
N PRO A 132 14.61 1.52 0.12
CA PRO A 132 14.36 2.94 0.38
C PRO A 132 12.90 3.21 0.76
N SER A 133 11.99 2.36 0.27
CA SER A 133 10.55 2.44 0.53
C SER A 133 10.21 1.83 1.88
N THR A 134 9.24 2.43 2.57
CA THR A 134 8.71 1.94 3.86
C THR A 134 7.22 1.68 3.73
N ILE A 135 6.65 0.90 4.65
CA ILE A 135 5.20 0.61 4.72
C ILE A 135 4.35 1.89 4.63
N ILE A 136 4.87 3.02 5.13
CA ILE A 136 4.20 4.32 5.08
C ILE A 136 4.06 4.85 3.64
N ILE A 137 5.10 4.68 2.82
CA ILE A 137 5.08 5.08 1.40
C ILE A 137 4.14 4.18 0.63
N ASP A 138 4.13 2.87 0.92
CA ASP A 138 3.22 1.91 0.29
C ASP A 138 1.76 2.29 0.57
N LEU A 139 1.42 2.64 1.81
CA LEU A 139 0.09 3.13 2.18
C LEU A 139 -0.26 4.42 1.43
N ALA A 140 0.68 5.35 1.29
CA ALA A 140 0.45 6.63 0.60
C ALA A 140 0.11 6.44 -0.90
N ILE A 141 0.71 5.44 -1.56
CA ILE A 141 0.42 5.15 -2.97
C ILE A 141 -1.01 4.62 -3.14
N THR A 142 -1.64 4.05 -2.10
CA THR A 142 -3.02 3.56 -2.20
C THR A 142 -4.08 4.67 -2.21
N ILE A 143 -3.77 5.85 -1.65
CA ILE A 143 -4.72 6.96 -1.45
C ILE A 143 -5.32 7.49 -2.78
N PRO A 144 -4.54 7.72 -3.85
CA PRO A 144 -5.08 8.13 -5.15
C PRO A 144 -6.02 7.12 -5.82
N TYR A 145 -6.02 5.84 -5.43
CA TYR A 145 -6.96 4.85 -5.98
C TYR A 145 -8.32 4.87 -5.32
N VAL A 146 -8.45 5.39 -4.10
CA VAL A 146 -9.74 5.45 -3.38
C VAL A 146 -10.80 6.21 -4.19
N PRO A 147 -10.53 7.38 -4.80
CA PRO A 147 -11.49 8.04 -5.67
C PRO A 147 -11.85 7.21 -6.91
N VAL A 148 -10.90 6.49 -7.50
CA VAL A 148 -11.16 5.62 -8.66
C VAL A 148 -12.11 4.50 -8.26
N LEU A 149 -11.83 3.81 -7.15
CA LEU A 149 -12.71 2.77 -6.61
C LEU A 149 -14.11 3.29 -6.27
N VAL A 150 -14.21 4.49 -5.69
CA VAL A 150 -15.51 5.13 -5.42
C VAL A 150 -16.25 5.43 -6.73
N LEU A 151 -15.56 5.98 -7.74
CA LEU A 151 -16.16 6.26 -9.04
C LEU A 151 -16.62 4.97 -9.73
N GLU A 152 -15.84 3.90 -9.67
CA GLU A 152 -16.22 2.59 -10.18
C GLU A 152 -17.43 2.03 -9.44
N PHE A 153 -17.43 2.09 -8.11
CA PHE A 153 -18.54 1.64 -7.30
C PHE A 153 -19.83 2.40 -7.63
N LEU A 154 -19.77 3.72 -7.84
CA LEU A 154 -20.92 4.52 -8.28
C LEU A 154 -21.39 4.12 -9.68
N PHE A 155 -20.48 3.93 -10.64
CA PHE A 155 -20.82 3.52 -12.01
C PHE A 155 -21.36 2.08 -12.09
N VAL A 156 -20.87 1.17 -11.25
CA VAL A 156 -21.27 -0.26 -11.21
C VAL A 156 -22.56 -0.46 -10.41
N LEU A 157 -22.75 0.26 -9.30
CA LEU A 157 -24.01 0.23 -8.55
C LEU A 157 -25.18 0.78 -9.35
N GLU A 158 -24.92 1.74 -10.25
CA GLU A 158 -25.93 2.19 -11.21
C GLU A 158 -26.19 1.19 -12.35
N SER A 159 -25.64 -0.03 -12.31
CA SER A 159 -25.91 -1.00 -13.37
C SER A 159 -27.40 -1.40 -13.42
N PRO A 160 -27.98 -1.57 -14.62
CA PRO A 160 -29.37 -2.00 -14.79
C PRO A 160 -29.71 -3.29 -14.05
N LEU A 161 -28.73 -4.19 -13.91
CA LEU A 161 -28.87 -5.47 -13.21
C LEU A 161 -29.15 -5.31 -11.72
N TRP A 162 -28.52 -4.34 -11.05
CA TRP A 162 -28.78 -4.08 -9.63
C TRP A 162 -30.20 -3.56 -9.40
N PHE A 163 -30.68 -2.66 -10.26
CA PHE A 163 -32.06 -2.16 -10.21
C PHE A 163 -33.09 -3.25 -10.53
N ILE A 164 -32.80 -4.13 -11.50
CA ILE A 164 -33.63 -5.31 -11.79
C ILE A 164 -33.66 -6.26 -10.58
N ALA A 165 -32.52 -6.50 -9.93
CA ALA A 165 -32.46 -7.35 -8.72
C ALA A 165 -33.22 -6.76 -7.54
N LYS A 166 -33.38 -5.43 -7.49
CA LYS A 166 -34.17 -4.69 -6.49
C LYS A 166 -35.66 -4.57 -6.87
N GLU A 167 -36.08 -5.13 -8.00
CA GLU A 167 -37.43 -5.00 -8.57
C GLU A 167 -37.84 -3.54 -8.87
N ASN A 168 -36.89 -2.61 -8.99
CA ASN A 168 -37.15 -1.22 -9.37
C ASN A 168 -36.95 -1.03 -10.87
N ILE A 169 -37.97 -1.41 -11.65
CA ILE A 169 -37.91 -1.47 -13.12
C ILE A 169 -37.89 -0.07 -13.76
N GLU A 170 -38.55 0.92 -13.18
CA GLU A 170 -38.56 2.31 -13.70
C GLU A 170 -37.15 2.92 -13.73
N GLU A 171 -36.38 2.70 -12.66
CA GLU A 171 -35.02 3.26 -12.58
C GLU A 171 -34.04 2.45 -13.46
N ALA A 172 -34.26 1.13 -13.59
CA ALA A 172 -33.52 0.30 -14.54
C ALA A 172 -33.70 0.79 -15.99
N ASP A 173 -34.91 1.18 -16.37
CA ASP A 173 -35.24 1.65 -17.71
C ASP A 173 -34.56 3.00 -18.04
N LYS A 174 -34.60 3.96 -17.10
CA LYS A 174 -33.85 5.23 -17.23
C LYS A 174 -32.36 5.01 -17.48
N VAL A 175 -31.76 4.01 -16.82
CA VAL A 175 -30.35 3.67 -17.04
C VAL A 175 -30.15 3.02 -18.41
N LEU A 176 -31.00 2.06 -18.80
CA LEU A 176 -30.92 1.41 -20.12
C LEU A 176 -31.07 2.40 -21.27
N ASP A 177 -31.93 3.41 -21.12
CA ASP A 177 -32.08 4.49 -22.10
C ASP A 177 -30.82 5.34 -22.23
N LYS A 178 -30.19 5.72 -21.11
CA LYS A 178 -28.88 6.42 -21.13
C LYS A 178 -27.83 5.59 -21.89
N VAL A 179 -27.83 4.27 -21.70
CA VAL A 179 -26.91 3.34 -22.39
C VAL A 179 -27.22 3.25 -23.88
N ALA A 180 -28.49 3.11 -24.25
CA ALA A 180 -28.94 3.05 -25.64
C ALA A 180 -28.57 4.31 -26.42
N ILE A 181 -28.78 5.49 -25.82
CA ILE A 181 -28.39 6.80 -26.39
C ILE A 181 -26.88 6.84 -26.64
N ARG A 182 -26.07 6.41 -25.66
CA ARG A 182 -24.60 6.41 -25.78
C ARG A 182 -24.07 5.40 -26.79
N ASN A 183 -24.84 4.34 -27.05
CA ASN A 183 -24.58 3.35 -28.11
C ASN A 183 -25.16 3.76 -29.47
N GLY A 184 -25.82 4.91 -29.58
CA GLY A 184 -26.41 5.42 -30.83
C GLY A 184 -27.68 4.70 -31.27
N LYS A 185 -28.41 4.07 -30.33
CA LYS A 185 -29.72 3.44 -30.55
C LYS A 185 -30.83 4.39 -30.04
N LYS A 186 -32.01 4.36 -30.66
CA LYS A 186 -33.20 5.12 -30.22
C LYS A 186 -33.99 4.31 -29.18
N CYS A 187 -34.66 5.02 -28.25
CA CYS A 187 -35.40 4.49 -27.09
C CYS A 187 -36.11 3.17 -27.34
N THR A 188 -36.05 2.29 -26.34
CA THR A 188 -36.39 0.89 -26.49
C THR A 188 -37.80 0.60 -25.96
N ASP A 189 -38.84 1.08 -26.65
CA ASP A 189 -40.25 0.73 -26.36
C ASP A 189 -40.51 -0.80 -26.37
N SER A 190 -39.61 -1.57 -26.99
CA SER A 190 -39.66 -3.04 -27.07
C SER A 190 -39.18 -3.76 -25.80
N ILE A 191 -38.33 -3.13 -24.98
CA ILE A 191 -37.86 -3.67 -23.71
C ILE A 191 -38.95 -3.50 -22.64
N LEU A 192 -39.62 -2.35 -22.60
CA LEU A 192 -40.76 -2.11 -21.70
C LEU A 192 -41.90 -3.09 -21.94
N LYS A 193 -42.24 -3.39 -23.20
CA LYS A 193 -43.25 -4.41 -23.53
C LYS A 193 -42.85 -5.82 -23.11
N SER A 194 -41.55 -6.13 -23.11
CA SER A 194 -41.07 -7.42 -22.59
C SER A 194 -41.00 -7.46 -21.06
N PHE A 195 -40.82 -6.31 -20.40
CA PHE A 195 -40.97 -6.19 -18.95
C PHE A 195 -42.43 -6.37 -18.52
N GLU A 196 -43.36 -5.63 -19.13
CA GLU A 196 -44.82 -5.69 -18.85
C GLU A 196 -45.38 -7.10 -19.06
N SER A 197 -45.06 -7.75 -20.19
CA SER A 197 -45.53 -9.11 -20.50
C SER A 197 -44.95 -10.22 -19.61
N ASN A 198 -43.82 -10.01 -18.94
CA ASN A 198 -43.27 -10.99 -17.99
C ASN A 198 -43.82 -10.80 -16.56
N THR A 199 -44.27 -9.59 -16.20
CA THR A 199 -44.97 -9.34 -14.93
C THR A 199 -46.41 -9.85 -14.93
N GLU A 200 -47.09 -9.94 -16.08
CA GLU A 200 -48.45 -10.54 -16.16
C GLU A 200 -48.44 -12.09 -16.04
N VAL A 201 -47.27 -12.72 -16.14
CA VAL A 201 -47.11 -14.18 -16.10
C VAL A 201 -46.68 -14.68 -14.71
N ARG A 202 -46.60 -13.80 -13.70
CA ARG A 202 -46.27 -14.15 -12.30
C ARG A 202 -47.43 -13.90 -11.35
#